data_AF-G2YR64-F1
#
_entry.id   AF-G2YR64-F1
#
_cell.length_a   1.000
_cell.length_b   1.000
_cell.length_c   1.000
_cell.angle_alpha   90.00
_cell.angle_beta   90.00
_cell.angle_gamma   90.00
#
_symmetry.space_group_name_H-M   'P 1'
#
loop_
_entity.id
_entity.type
_entity.pdbx_description
1 polymer ?
#
loop_
_entity_poly.entity_id
_entity_poly.type
_entity_poly.pdbx_seq_one_letter_code
_entity_poly.pdbx_strand_id
1 'polypeptide(L)'
;MLMESINPNGLYATIQSCIPHWKAQDWNARIVVICPPIYSRFFRGKTAYAMGKVGMSVLVQGLGMDLSRMGSSGQNMAITGLWPAVAIESAATAHFSSADEDLRHPSIFSDAILSILKAKTEDVNGSLFLDEDYLREHDGVSDFSKYALVPGTTPRRIMPMKFPDLRVEEQDDEGVRMDSAKKEKSGKLSKL
;
A
#
# COMPACT_ATOMS: atom_id res chain seq x y z
N MET A 1 0.77 -14.58 -16.63
CA MET A 1 2.07 -13.90 -16.41
C MET A 1 2.42 -14.01 -14.93
N LEU A 2 3.64 -14.41 -14.59
CA LEU A 2 4.09 -14.66 -13.20
C LEU A 2 3.84 -13.48 -12.25
N MET A 3 4.13 -12.26 -12.70
CA MET A 3 3.96 -11.04 -11.91
C MET A 3 2.49 -10.81 -11.49
N GLU A 4 1.53 -11.04 -12.38
CA GLU A 4 0.11 -10.87 -12.07
C GLU A 4 -0.40 -11.93 -11.09
N SER A 5 0.09 -13.16 -11.23
CA SER A 5 -0.23 -14.26 -10.31
C SER A 5 0.34 -14.02 -8.90
N ILE A 6 1.54 -13.45 -8.79
CA ILE A 6 2.20 -13.20 -7.50
C ILE A 6 1.72 -11.89 -6.86
N ASN A 7 1.65 -10.80 -7.62
CA ASN A 7 1.41 -9.47 -7.07
C ASN A 7 -0.07 -9.26 -6.69
N PRO A 8 -0.99 -8.90 -7.59
CA PRO A 8 -2.38 -8.62 -7.20
C PRO A 8 -3.11 -9.90 -6.77
N ASN A 9 -2.97 -11.00 -7.50
CA ASN A 9 -3.69 -12.24 -7.18
C ASN A 9 -3.16 -12.90 -5.90
N GLY A 10 -1.84 -12.92 -5.70
CA GLY A 10 -1.23 -13.44 -4.48
C GLY A 10 -1.60 -12.60 -3.25
N LEU A 11 -1.60 -11.26 -3.38
CA LEU A 11 -2.08 -10.37 -2.32
C LEU A 11 -3.56 -10.65 -1.99
N TYR A 12 -4.42 -10.72 -2.99
CA TYR A 12 -5.85 -10.96 -2.80
C TYR A 12 -6.12 -12.32 -2.13
N ALA A 13 -5.44 -13.39 -2.57
CA ALA A 13 -5.54 -14.71 -1.97
C ALA A 13 -5.03 -14.75 -0.52
N THR A 14 -3.95 -14.01 -0.23
CA THR A 14 -3.42 -13.87 1.14
C THR A 14 -4.43 -13.19 2.04
N ILE A 15 -5.00 -12.07 1.60
CA ILE A 15 -6.05 -11.34 2.33
C ILE A 15 -7.26 -12.25 2.60
N GLN A 16 -7.78 -12.94 1.58
CA GLN A 16 -8.90 -13.86 1.77
C GLN A 16 -8.60 -14.94 2.82
N SER A 17 -7.39 -15.48 2.80
CA SER A 17 -6.96 -16.52 3.73
C SER A 17 -6.80 -16.01 5.16
N CYS A 18 -6.54 -14.71 5.36
CA CYS A 18 -6.46 -14.08 6.67
C CYS A 18 -7.81 -13.71 7.30
N ILE A 19 -8.89 -13.59 6.51
CA ILE A 19 -10.23 -13.18 6.99
C ILE A 19 -10.74 -14.00 8.19
N PRO A 20 -10.64 -15.35 8.23
CA PRO A 20 -11.09 -16.12 9.39
C PRO A 20 -10.36 -15.75 10.68
N HIS A 21 -9.06 -15.42 10.58
CA HIS A 21 -8.26 -15.00 11.72
C HIS A 21 -8.65 -13.60 12.20
N TRP A 22 -8.91 -12.68 11.27
CA TRP A 22 -9.40 -11.34 11.60
C TRP A 22 -10.76 -11.38 12.30
N LYS A 23 -11.68 -12.23 11.85
CA LYS A 23 -12.96 -12.46 12.53
C LYS A 23 -12.77 -13.00 13.95
N ALA A 24 -11.82 -13.91 14.16
CA ALA A 24 -11.54 -14.48 15.48
C ALA A 24 -10.95 -13.46 16.47
N GLN A 25 -10.37 -12.37 15.98
CA GLN A 25 -9.83 -11.24 16.78
C GLN A 25 -10.70 -9.98 16.68
N ASP A 26 -12.00 -10.14 16.44
CA ASP A 26 -12.98 -9.06 16.37
C ASP A 26 -12.56 -7.92 15.42
N TRP A 27 -12.08 -8.31 14.23
CA TRP A 27 -11.63 -7.41 13.18
C TRP A 27 -10.59 -6.37 13.63
N ASN A 28 -9.66 -6.78 14.51
CA ASN A 28 -8.52 -5.98 14.90
C ASN A 28 -7.27 -6.40 14.10
N ALA A 29 -6.94 -5.69 13.01
CA ALA A 29 -5.77 -6.04 12.19
C ALA A 29 -5.20 -4.85 11.41
N ARG A 30 -3.92 -4.94 11.06
CA ARG A 30 -3.24 -3.99 10.19
C ARG A 30 -2.61 -4.72 9.01
N ILE A 31 -2.82 -4.22 7.81
CA ILE A 31 -2.31 -4.79 6.57
C ILE A 31 -1.42 -3.74 5.91
N VAL A 32 -0.14 -4.03 5.73
CA VAL A 32 0.78 -3.16 5.00
C VAL A 32 1.18 -3.84 3.70
N VAL A 33 0.98 -3.14 2.59
CA VAL A 33 1.20 -3.64 1.23
C VAL A 33 2.32 -2.85 0.57
N ILE A 34 3.33 -3.54 0.03
CA ILE A 34 4.44 -2.87 -0.66
C ILE A 34 4.06 -2.60 -2.13
N CYS A 35 3.38 -1.48 -2.35
CA CYS A 35 2.85 -1.04 -3.64
C CYS A 35 2.98 0.49 -3.82
N PRO A 36 3.13 0.97 -5.07
CA PRO A 36 3.39 2.38 -5.36
C PRO A 36 2.11 3.25 -5.33
N PRO A 37 2.23 4.56 -5.13
CA PRO A 37 1.20 5.50 -5.56
C PRO A 37 0.92 5.38 -7.07
N ILE A 38 -0.31 5.68 -7.49
CA ILE A 38 -0.73 5.52 -8.89
C ILE A 38 -0.49 6.83 -9.66
N TYR A 39 0.41 6.81 -10.64
CA TYR A 39 0.71 7.96 -11.49
C TYR A 39 1.32 7.55 -12.83
N SER A 40 1.02 8.32 -13.89
CA SER A 40 1.33 7.96 -15.28
C SER A 40 2.82 7.68 -15.56
N ARG A 41 3.73 8.44 -14.94
CA ARG A 41 5.19 8.24 -15.10
C ARG A 41 5.66 6.89 -14.57
N PHE A 42 4.92 6.25 -13.65
CA PHE A 42 5.26 4.91 -13.16
C PHE A 42 5.13 3.83 -14.25
N PHE A 43 4.35 4.06 -15.30
CA PHE A 43 4.05 3.02 -16.29
C PHE A 43 5.10 2.96 -17.42
N ARG A 44 5.80 4.07 -17.63
CA ARG A 44 6.69 4.28 -18.78
C ARG A 44 7.81 3.22 -18.81
N GLY A 45 7.85 2.46 -19.91
CA GLY A 45 8.90 1.46 -20.17
C GLY A 45 8.79 0.19 -19.33
N LYS A 46 7.73 0.04 -18.52
CA LYS A 46 7.56 -1.10 -17.61
C LYS A 46 6.10 -1.50 -17.41
N THR A 47 5.26 -1.35 -18.43
CA THR A 47 3.80 -1.53 -18.38
C THR A 47 3.37 -2.84 -17.72
N ALA A 48 3.91 -3.99 -18.14
CA ALA A 48 3.51 -5.29 -17.57
C ALA A 48 3.85 -5.41 -16.07
N TYR A 49 4.99 -4.88 -15.63
CA TYR A 49 5.33 -4.82 -14.20
C TYR A 49 4.44 -3.83 -13.45
N ALA A 50 4.18 -2.67 -14.07
CA ALA A 50 3.37 -1.62 -13.49
C ALA A 50 1.91 -2.07 -13.30
N MET A 51 1.34 -2.85 -14.23
CA MET A 51 0.01 -3.44 -14.09
C MET A 51 -0.11 -4.22 -12.78
N GLY A 52 0.76 -5.20 -12.53
CA GLY A 52 0.72 -5.97 -11.29
C GLY A 52 0.91 -5.13 -10.03
N LYS A 53 1.85 -4.17 -10.02
CA LYS A 53 2.07 -3.30 -8.85
C LYS A 53 0.92 -2.33 -8.60
N VAL A 54 0.36 -1.74 -9.65
CA VAL A 54 -0.81 -0.85 -9.55
C VAL A 54 -2.06 -1.63 -9.16
N GLY A 55 -2.20 -2.87 -9.60
CA GLY A 55 -3.29 -3.76 -9.16
C GLY A 55 -3.28 -3.95 -7.64
N MET A 56 -2.11 -4.06 -7.01
CA MET A 56 -1.98 -4.08 -5.54
C MET A 56 -2.41 -2.75 -4.90
N SER A 57 -2.05 -1.62 -5.51
CA SER A 57 -2.46 -0.29 -5.03
C SER A 57 -3.97 -0.08 -5.10
N VAL A 58 -4.61 -0.58 -6.18
CA VAL A 58 -6.08 -0.60 -6.32
C VAL A 58 -6.71 -1.44 -5.21
N LEU A 59 -6.13 -2.60 -4.88
CA LEU A 59 -6.61 -3.43 -3.76
C LEU A 59 -6.51 -2.71 -2.41
N VAL A 60 -5.44 -1.95 -2.15
CA VAL A 60 -5.32 -1.12 -0.94
C VAL A 60 -6.45 -0.11 -0.85
N GLN A 61 -6.67 0.70 -1.89
CA GLN A 61 -7.69 1.74 -1.88
C GLN A 61 -9.10 1.15 -1.81
N GLY A 62 -9.38 0.13 -2.63
CA GLY A 62 -10.67 -0.57 -2.68
C GLY A 62 -11.05 -1.19 -1.34
N LEU A 63 -10.15 -2.00 -0.77
CA LEU A 63 -10.40 -2.63 0.53
C LEU A 63 -10.42 -1.62 1.66
N GLY A 64 -9.65 -0.52 1.58
CA GLY A 64 -9.73 0.56 2.55
C GLY A 64 -11.16 1.13 2.64
N MET A 65 -11.80 1.36 1.49
CA MET A 65 -13.21 1.77 1.44
C MET A 65 -14.14 0.71 2.03
N ASP A 66 -13.95 -0.57 1.69
CA ASP A 66 -14.76 -1.67 2.23
C ASP A 66 -14.63 -1.82 3.75
N LEU A 67 -13.43 -1.61 4.30
CA LEU A 67 -13.18 -1.60 5.75
C LEU A 67 -13.91 -0.44 6.43
N SER A 68 -13.89 0.76 5.85
CA SER A 68 -14.65 1.90 6.37
C SER A 68 -16.17 1.61 6.37
N ARG A 69 -16.67 0.92 5.34
CA ARG A 69 -18.09 0.52 5.22
C ARG A 69 -18.53 -0.52 6.25
N MET A 70 -17.61 -1.25 6.86
CA MET A 70 -17.92 -2.16 7.97
C MET A 70 -18.30 -1.41 9.25
N GLY A 71 -18.14 -0.08 9.30
CA GLY A 71 -18.52 0.75 10.44
C GLY A 71 -17.76 0.36 11.70
N SER A 72 -18.46 0.19 12.82
CA SER A 72 -17.82 -0.17 14.09
C SER A 72 -17.06 -1.51 14.06
N SER A 73 -17.46 -2.45 13.19
CA SER A 73 -16.71 -3.69 13.00
C SER A 73 -15.40 -3.48 12.23
N GLY A 74 -15.28 -2.42 11.42
CA GLY A 74 -14.07 -2.13 10.64
C GLY A 74 -13.14 -1.11 11.27
N GLN A 75 -13.56 -0.43 12.34
CA GLN A 75 -12.86 0.75 12.89
C GLN A 75 -11.42 0.47 13.37
N ASN A 76 -11.09 -0.79 13.65
CA ASN A 76 -9.75 -1.22 14.07
C ASN A 76 -8.93 -1.84 12.92
N MET A 77 -9.48 -1.88 11.70
CA MET A 77 -8.80 -2.41 10.52
C MET A 77 -8.27 -1.31 9.63
N ALA A 78 -7.01 -1.42 9.23
CA ALA A 78 -6.46 -0.59 8.17
C ALA A 78 -5.70 -1.45 7.15
N ILE A 79 -5.84 -1.08 5.88
CA ILE A 79 -4.93 -1.50 4.81
C ILE A 79 -4.19 -0.27 4.29
N THR A 80 -2.87 -0.34 4.20
CA THR A 80 -2.02 0.80 3.83
C THR A 80 -0.96 0.35 2.84
N GLY A 81 -0.79 1.12 1.77
CA GLY A 81 0.29 0.97 0.81
C GLY A 81 1.52 1.74 1.26
N LEU A 82 2.70 1.15 1.11
CA LEU A 82 3.99 1.79 1.37
C LEU A 82 4.94 1.57 0.19
N TRP A 83 5.62 2.63 -0.22
CA TRP A 83 6.61 2.60 -1.29
C TRP A 83 7.85 3.45 -0.95
N PRO A 84 9.03 3.16 -1.53
CA PRO A 84 10.20 3.98 -1.26
C PRO A 84 10.15 5.31 -2.03
N ALA A 85 10.52 6.40 -1.37
CA ALA A 85 10.86 7.66 -2.04
C ALA A 85 12.21 7.57 -2.77
N VAL A 86 13.13 6.76 -2.22
CA VAL A 86 14.51 6.54 -2.70
C VAL A 86 14.76 5.04 -2.84
N ALA A 87 15.66 4.62 -3.72
CA ALA A 87 16.00 3.21 -3.87
C ALA A 87 16.54 2.60 -2.55
N ILE A 88 16.14 1.36 -2.25
CA ILE A 88 16.47 0.65 -1.01
C ILE A 88 17.36 -0.55 -1.33
N GLU A 89 18.39 -0.75 -0.53
CA GLU A 89 19.26 -1.91 -0.58
C GLU A 89 18.45 -3.21 -0.39
N SER A 90 18.52 -4.07 -1.39
CA SER A 90 17.86 -5.37 -1.42
C SER A 90 18.55 -6.30 -2.43
N ALA A 91 18.23 -7.60 -2.36
CA ALA A 91 18.67 -8.55 -3.39
C ALA A 91 18.22 -8.13 -4.80
N ALA A 92 17.06 -7.45 -4.94
CA ALA A 92 16.60 -6.98 -6.23
C ALA A 92 17.45 -5.82 -6.75
N THR A 93 17.78 -4.82 -5.93
CA THR A 93 18.59 -3.67 -6.38
C THR A 93 20.02 -4.06 -6.71
N ALA A 94 20.56 -5.09 -6.06
CA ALA A 94 21.85 -5.70 -6.44
C ALA A 94 21.87 -6.20 -7.89
N HIS A 95 20.72 -6.63 -8.43
CA HIS A 95 20.59 -7.07 -9.82
C HIS A 95 20.38 -5.92 -10.82
N PHE A 96 19.95 -4.73 -10.38
CA PHE A 96 19.61 -3.59 -11.26
C PHE A 96 20.70 -2.49 -11.29
N SER A 97 21.90 -2.78 -10.78
CA SER A 97 23.11 -1.94 -10.90
C SER A 97 22.97 -0.50 -10.36
N SER A 98 22.23 -0.30 -9.27
CA SER A 98 22.30 0.97 -8.54
C SER A 98 23.63 1.07 -7.79
N ALA A 99 24.29 2.22 -7.83
CA ALA A 99 25.46 2.46 -7.00
C ALA A 99 25.04 2.50 -5.52
N ASP A 100 25.84 1.95 -4.61
CA ASP A 100 25.52 1.92 -3.17
C ASP A 100 25.25 3.33 -2.60
N GLU A 101 25.90 4.35 -3.17
CA GLU A 101 25.72 5.76 -2.81
C GLU A 101 24.30 6.30 -3.09
N ASP A 102 23.57 5.66 -4.02
CA ASP A 102 22.18 5.98 -4.39
C ASP A 102 21.15 5.18 -3.58
N LEU A 103 21.58 4.31 -2.68
CA LEU A 103 20.72 3.42 -1.91
C LEU A 103 20.56 3.86 -0.47
N ARG A 104 19.44 3.45 0.12
CA ARG A 104 19.20 3.49 1.55
C ARG A 104 19.11 2.12 2.17
N HIS A 105 19.43 2.06 3.45
CA HIS A 105 19.16 0.89 4.29
C HIS A 105 17.66 0.61 4.38
N PRO A 106 17.26 -0.68 4.37
CA PRO A 106 15.85 -1.09 4.50
C PRO A 106 15.22 -0.72 5.85
N SER A 107 16.01 -0.33 6.85
CA SER A 107 15.52 0.16 8.15
C SER A 107 14.54 1.32 8.04
N ILE A 108 14.58 2.14 6.97
CA ILE A 108 13.58 3.20 6.76
C ILE A 108 12.16 2.64 6.58
N PHE A 109 12.03 1.49 5.90
CA PHE A 109 10.76 0.79 5.80
C PHE A 109 10.33 0.24 7.15
N SER A 110 11.25 -0.30 7.94
CA SER A 110 10.95 -0.80 9.28
C SER A 110 10.39 0.30 10.17
N ASP A 111 11.04 1.47 10.21
CA ASP A 111 10.58 2.63 10.99
C ASP A 111 9.19 3.09 10.52
N ALA A 112 8.99 3.24 9.20
CA ALA A 112 7.70 3.64 8.63
C ALA A 112 6.59 2.63 8.93
N ILE A 113 6.84 1.32 8.77
CA ILE A 113 5.86 0.26 9.06
C ILE A 113 5.49 0.28 10.54
N LEU A 114 6.47 0.36 11.45
CA LEU A 114 6.18 0.38 12.88
C LEU A 114 5.36 1.59 13.30
N SER A 115 5.55 2.74 12.66
CA SER A 115 4.71 3.92 12.88
C SER A 115 3.29 3.74 12.31
N ILE A 116 3.15 3.26 11.07
CA ILE A 116 1.85 2.95 10.43
C ILE A 116 1.02 1.97 11.29
N LEU A 117 1.65 0.93 11.85
CA LEU A 117 0.95 -0.05 12.68
C LEU A 117 0.37 0.56 13.97
N LYS A 118 0.99 1.62 14.51
CA LYS A 118 0.58 2.33 15.73
C LYS A 118 -0.36 3.51 15.46
N ALA A 119 -0.42 3.98 14.22
CA ALA A 119 -1.27 5.09 13.83
C ALA A 119 -2.75 4.79 14.05
N LYS A 120 -3.56 5.85 14.18
CA LYS A 120 -5.01 5.71 14.17
C LYS A 120 -5.45 5.15 12.82
N THR A 121 -6.48 4.33 12.83
CA THR A 121 -6.99 3.68 11.62
C THR A 121 -7.35 4.69 10.53
N GLU A 122 -8.05 5.76 10.92
CA GLU A 122 -8.51 6.83 10.03
C GLU A 122 -7.39 7.59 9.32
N ASP A 123 -6.18 7.62 9.89
CA ASP A 123 -5.03 8.33 9.33
C ASP A 123 -4.32 7.54 8.22
N VAL A 124 -4.50 6.21 8.18
CA VAL A 124 -3.68 5.33 7.32
C VAL A 124 -4.48 4.36 6.44
N ASN A 125 -5.77 4.14 6.74
CA ASN A 125 -6.59 3.22 5.97
C ASN A 125 -6.78 3.70 4.52
N GLY A 126 -6.61 2.80 3.56
CA GLY A 126 -6.76 3.06 2.12
C GLY A 126 -5.69 3.99 1.53
N SER A 127 -4.66 4.38 2.30
CA SER A 127 -3.65 5.35 1.88
C SER A 127 -2.47 4.69 1.16
N LEU A 128 -1.82 5.43 0.25
CA LEU A 128 -0.62 5.00 -0.49
C LEU A 128 0.53 5.96 -0.16
N PHE A 129 1.37 5.60 0.81
CA PHE A 129 2.43 6.47 1.32
C PHE A 129 3.79 6.21 0.66
N LEU A 130 4.63 7.24 0.72
CA LEU A 130 6.07 7.08 0.63
C LEU A 130 6.69 7.04 2.04
N ASP A 131 7.70 6.20 2.24
CA ASP A 131 8.42 6.06 3.50
C ASP A 131 8.92 7.40 4.08
N GLU A 132 9.66 8.18 3.31
CA GLU A 132 10.15 9.50 3.74
C GLU A 132 9.02 10.47 4.09
N ASP A 133 8.03 10.56 3.21
CA ASP A 133 7.00 11.60 3.33
C ASP A 133 6.13 11.29 4.54
N TYR A 134 5.79 10.01 4.74
CA TYR A 134 5.09 9.54 5.93
C TYR A 134 5.87 9.85 7.22
N LEU A 135 7.16 9.45 7.30
CA LEU A 135 7.99 9.71 8.47
C LEU A 135 8.18 11.21 8.74
N ARG A 136 8.24 12.03 7.69
CA ARG A 136 8.34 13.48 7.83
C ARG A 136 7.04 14.08 8.36
N GLU A 137 5.90 13.68 7.80
CA GLU A 137 4.59 14.26 8.12
C GLU A 137 4.02 13.76 9.44
N HIS A 138 4.18 12.47 9.76
CA HIS A 138 3.58 11.84 10.93
C HIS A 138 4.53 11.71 12.13
N ASP A 139 5.83 11.52 11.88
CA ASP A 139 6.82 11.29 12.94
C ASP A 139 7.78 12.49 13.14
N GLY A 140 7.66 13.53 12.31
CA GLY A 140 8.49 14.74 12.38
C GLY A 140 9.96 14.51 11.99
N VAL A 141 10.26 13.43 11.27
CA VAL A 141 11.63 13.12 10.83
C VAL A 141 12.05 14.11 9.75
N SER A 142 13.04 14.95 10.05
CA SER A 142 13.62 15.90 9.10
C SER A 142 14.96 15.46 8.51
N ASP A 143 15.71 14.65 9.26
CA ASP A 143 17.02 14.13 8.84
C ASP A 143 16.93 12.64 8.51
N PHE A 144 17.15 12.32 7.23
CA PHE A 144 17.15 10.95 6.69
C PHE A 144 18.56 10.41 6.41
N SER A 145 19.62 11.16 6.77
CA SER A 145 21.01 10.76 6.54
C SER A 145 21.36 9.42 7.18
N LYS A 146 20.78 9.11 8.35
CA LYS A 146 20.95 7.81 9.03
C LYS A 146 20.53 6.59 8.20
N TYR A 147 19.71 6.80 7.16
CA TYR A 147 19.27 5.73 6.27
C TYR A 147 20.12 5.60 5.02
N ALA A 148 21.05 6.52 4.72
CA ALA A 148 21.96 6.36 3.59
C ALA A 148 22.80 5.09 3.77
N LEU A 149 22.88 4.24 2.73
CA LEU A 149 23.68 3.01 2.77
C LEU A 149 25.17 3.34 2.91
N VAL A 150 25.63 4.37 2.20
CA VAL A 150 26.98 4.92 2.32
C VAL A 150 26.90 6.20 3.16
N PRO A 151 27.52 6.25 4.36
CA PRO A 151 27.51 7.43 5.21
C PRO A 151 28.03 8.68 4.49
N GLY A 152 27.31 9.79 4.63
CA GLY A 152 27.66 11.07 4.00
C GLY A 152 27.12 11.28 2.59
N THR A 153 26.47 10.27 1.98
CA THR A 153 25.79 10.45 0.69
C THR A 153 24.36 10.97 0.89
N THR A 154 23.80 11.53 -0.19
CA THR A 154 22.37 11.91 -0.25
C THR A 154 21.72 11.15 -1.40
N PRO A 155 21.27 9.91 -1.16
CA PRO A 155 20.58 9.10 -2.15
C PRO A 155 19.46 9.86 -2.87
N ARG A 156 19.45 9.80 -4.21
CA ARG A 156 18.52 10.59 -5.03
C ARG A 156 17.09 10.11 -4.90
N ARG A 157 16.16 11.04 -4.64
CA ARG A 157 14.71 10.78 -4.74
C ARG A 157 14.30 10.37 -6.15
N ILE A 158 13.64 9.22 -6.26
CA ILE A 158 13.15 8.66 -7.53
C ILE A 158 11.65 8.88 -7.76
N MET A 159 10.93 9.26 -6.70
CA MET A 159 9.48 9.51 -6.73
C MET A 159 9.13 11.00 -6.91
N PRO A 160 7.94 11.33 -7.47
CA PRO A 160 7.42 12.71 -7.46
C PRO A 160 7.37 13.31 -6.05
N MET A 161 7.47 14.65 -5.95
CA MET A 161 7.21 15.38 -4.71
C MET A 161 5.73 15.52 -4.40
N LYS A 162 4.89 15.52 -5.44
CA LYS A 162 3.44 15.60 -5.34
C LYS A 162 2.83 14.55 -6.25
N PHE A 163 1.83 13.84 -5.74
CA PHE A 163 1.06 12.84 -6.46
C PHE A 163 -0.29 13.40 -6.86
N PRO A 164 -0.91 12.88 -7.93
CA PRO A 164 -2.31 13.17 -8.20
C PRO A 164 -3.17 12.65 -7.06
N ASP A 165 -4.23 13.38 -6.73
CA ASP A 165 -5.33 12.82 -5.94
C ASP A 165 -6.22 11.98 -6.87
N LEU A 166 -6.54 10.76 -6.46
CA LEU A 166 -7.41 9.84 -7.21
C LEU A 166 -8.87 9.94 -6.77
N ARG A 167 -9.18 10.73 -5.75
CA ARG A 167 -10.55 10.97 -5.29
C ARG A 167 -11.32 11.82 -6.29
N VAL A 168 -12.62 11.58 -6.32
CA VAL A 168 -13.60 12.41 -7.03
C VAL A 168 -14.47 13.15 -6.01
N GLU A 169 -15.28 14.11 -6.46
CA GLU A 169 -16.15 14.90 -5.58
C GLU A 169 -17.19 14.01 -4.87
N GLU A 170 -17.68 12.99 -5.58
CA GLU A 170 -18.70 12.04 -5.12
C GLU A 170 -18.10 10.79 -4.45
N GLN A 171 -16.85 10.83 -3.98
CA GLN A 171 -16.12 9.67 -3.45
C GLN A 171 -16.89 8.90 -2.36
N ASP A 172 -17.66 9.62 -1.55
CA ASP A 172 -18.46 9.10 -0.43
C ASP A 172 -19.95 8.92 -0.78
N ASP A 173 -20.38 9.24 -2.01
CA ASP A 173 -21.74 8.96 -2.50
C ASP A 173 -21.85 7.49 -2.94
N GLU A 174 -22.54 6.68 -2.14
CA GLU A 174 -22.73 5.26 -2.42
C GLU A 174 -23.87 4.94 -3.39
N GLY A 175 -24.64 5.93 -3.85
CA GLY A 175 -25.82 5.72 -4.71
C GLY A 175 -26.78 4.65 -4.18
N VAL A 176 -27.25 3.76 -5.06
CA VAL A 176 -28.02 2.55 -4.66
C VAL A 176 -27.05 1.41 -4.35
N ARG A 177 -26.89 1.11 -3.05
CA ARG A 177 -25.97 0.10 -2.51
C ARG A 177 -26.12 -1.28 -3.18
N MET A 178 -25.11 -1.71 -3.93
CA MET A 178 -24.97 -3.08 -4.43
C MET A 178 -23.94 -3.83 -3.58
N ASP A 179 -24.39 -4.83 -2.82
CA ASP A 179 -23.53 -5.66 -1.97
C ASP A 179 -23.23 -6.97 -2.70
N SER A 180 -22.06 -7.06 -3.33
CA SER A 180 -21.65 -8.23 -4.12
C SER A 180 -21.45 -9.50 -3.26
N ALA A 181 -21.33 -9.35 -1.94
CA ALA A 181 -21.17 -10.45 -0.99
C ALA A 181 -22.51 -10.93 -0.38
N LYS A 182 -23.61 -10.20 -0.56
CA LYS A 182 -24.94 -10.68 -0.16
C LYS A 182 -25.39 -11.79 -1.09
N LYS A 183 -25.56 -13.00 -0.54
CA LYS A 183 -26.30 -14.09 -1.17
C LYS A 183 -27.62 -13.54 -1.72
N GLU A 184 -27.85 -13.68 -3.02
CA GLU A 184 -29.21 -13.61 -3.53
C GLU A 184 -30.07 -14.62 -2.75
N LYS A 185 -31.31 -14.23 -2.40
CA LYS A 185 -32.31 -15.15 -1.82
C LYS A 185 -32.60 -16.37 -2.72
N SER A 186 -32.10 -16.39 -3.95
CA SER A 186 -32.23 -17.45 -4.95
C SER A 186 -31.21 -18.58 -4.79
N GLY A 187 -30.19 -18.45 -3.93
CA GLY A 187 -29.15 -19.46 -3.75
C GLY A 187 -28.19 -19.64 -4.94
N LYS A 188 -28.26 -18.78 -5.97
CA LYS A 188 -27.24 -18.77 -7.02
C LYS A 188 -26.06 -17.90 -6.58
N LEU A 189 -24.89 -18.51 -6.50
CA LEU A 189 -23.62 -17.79 -6.44
C LEU A 189 -23.53 -16.91 -7.69
N SER A 190 -23.50 -15.59 -7.50
CA SER A 190 -23.06 -14.65 -8.53
C SER A 190 -21.65 -15.07 -8.93
N LYS A 191 -21.49 -15.44 -10.20
CA LYS A 191 -20.17 -15.76 -10.76
C LYS A 191 -19.36 -14.47 -10.73
N LEU A 192 -18.27 -14.50 -9.96
CA LEU A 192 -17.11 -13.64 -10.19
C LEU A 192 -16.67 -13.78 -11.66
#